data_AF-K5C7A8-F1
#
_entry.id   AF-K5C7A8-F1
#
_cell.length_a   1.000
_cell.length_b   1.000
_cell.length_c   1.000
_cell.angle_alpha   90.00
_cell.angle_beta   90.00
_cell.angle_gamma   90.00
#
_symmetry.space_group_name_H-M   'P 1'
#
loop_
_entity.id
_entity.type
_entity.pdbx_description
1 polymer ?
#
loop_
_entity_poly.entity_id
_entity_poly.type
_entity_poly.pdbx_seq_one_letter_code
_entity_poly.pdbx_strand_id
1 'polypeptide(L)'
;MRFTLTQILTTVLVVALGLALVGSQFRHQQRIAALEHALYQARKDMAIAEYGSASCQLLEFHPHFYDDPSSLRFLNHEIARSILMHWEREAAIDAAVDTPGHSKAFAKRALGLLECTTPDDFVRELRSRFSIYPDDELVSWFSRSPPGDLLNFKAFLRAALELNEPAGG
;
A
#
# COMPACT_ATOMS: atom_id res chain seq x y z
N MET A 1 -14.48 33.14 -57.53
CA MET A 1 -13.16 32.53 -57.27
C MET A 1 -13.27 31.04 -57.55
N ARG A 2 -12.47 30.48 -58.48
CA ARG A 2 -12.40 29.03 -58.73
C ARG A 2 -11.14 28.49 -58.05
N PHE A 3 -11.31 27.67 -57.02
CA PHE A 3 -10.19 26.95 -56.41
C PHE A 3 -9.70 25.86 -57.37
N THR A 4 -8.38 25.73 -57.51
CA THR A 4 -7.81 24.64 -58.30
C THR A 4 -7.82 23.35 -57.47
N LEU A 5 -7.93 22.20 -58.14
CA LEU A 5 -7.96 20.88 -57.49
C LEU A 5 -6.75 20.67 -56.54
N THR A 6 -5.58 21.17 -56.95
CA THR A 6 -4.34 21.15 -56.16
C THR A 6 -4.44 21.95 -54.88
N GLN A 7 -5.10 23.12 -54.89
CA GLN A 7 -5.33 23.92 -53.68
C GLN A 7 -6.23 23.17 -52.70
N ILE A 8 -7.31 22.56 -53.19
CA ILE A 8 -8.24 21.78 -52.35
C ILE A 8 -7.49 20.59 -51.70
N LEU A 9 -6.74 19.82 -52.49
CA LEU A 9 -5.95 18.68 -52.02
C LEU A 9 -4.91 19.06 -50.97
N THR A 10 -4.18 20.17 -51.17
CA THR A 10 -3.19 20.64 -50.19
C THR A 10 -3.85 21.08 -48.88
N THR A 11 -4.96 21.82 -48.92
CA THR A 11 -5.69 22.17 -47.68
C THR A 11 -6.20 20.94 -46.95
N VAL A 12 -6.78 19.96 -47.66
CA VAL A 12 -7.26 18.72 -47.03
C VAL A 12 -6.11 17.95 -46.39
N LEU A 13 -4.96 17.86 -47.07
CA LEU A 13 -3.78 17.21 -46.53
C LEU A 13 -3.28 17.90 -45.26
N VAL A 14 -3.17 19.23 -45.27
CA VAL A 14 -2.70 20.02 -44.10
C VAL A 14 -3.67 19.86 -42.92
N VAL A 15 -4.97 19.94 -43.15
CA VAL A 15 -5.98 19.74 -42.10
C VAL A 15 -5.93 18.32 -41.55
N ALA A 16 -5.83 17.30 -42.41
CA ALA A 16 -5.72 15.90 -41.99
C ALA A 16 -4.44 15.66 -41.16
N LEU A 17 -3.31 16.23 -41.56
CA LEU A 17 -2.05 16.15 -40.82
C LEU A 17 -2.15 16.85 -39.46
N GLY A 18 -2.77 18.04 -39.43
CA GLY A 18 -3.01 18.78 -38.20
C GLY A 18 -3.88 18.02 -37.20
N LEU A 19 -5.00 17.46 -37.67
CA LEU A 19 -5.87 16.62 -36.83
C LEU A 19 -5.17 15.36 -36.34
N ALA A 20 -4.38 14.70 -37.19
CA ALA A 20 -3.60 13.53 -36.80
C ALA A 20 -2.55 13.85 -35.73
N LEU A 21 -1.85 15.00 -35.85
CA LEU A 21 -0.88 15.48 -34.87
C LEU A 21 -1.54 15.79 -33.52
N VAL A 22 -2.66 16.53 -33.52
CA VAL A 22 -3.41 16.86 -32.30
C VAL A 22 -3.94 15.58 -31.63
N GLY A 23 -4.49 14.65 -32.41
CA GLY A 23 -4.96 13.36 -31.90
C GLY A 23 -3.83 12.49 -31.33
N SER A 24 -2.63 12.55 -31.92
CA SER A 24 -1.44 11.90 -31.37
C SER A 24 -1.00 12.55 -30.05
N GLN A 25 -0.91 13.88 -30.02
CA GLN A 25 -0.50 14.63 -28.84
C GLN A 25 -1.44 14.39 -27.66
N PHE A 26 -2.75 14.36 -27.89
CA PHE A 26 -3.73 14.07 -26.85
C PHE A 26 -3.55 12.66 -26.26
N ARG A 27 -3.35 11.65 -27.11
CA ARG A 27 -3.06 10.27 -26.64
C ARG A 27 -1.75 10.20 -25.86
N HIS A 28 -0.73 10.94 -26.28
CA HIS A 28 0.53 11.01 -25.54
C HIS A 28 0.36 11.67 -24.17
N GLN A 29 -0.37 12.78 -24.08
CA GLN A 29 -0.66 13.45 -22.81
C GLN A 29 -1.44 12.54 -21.84
N GLN A 30 -2.44 11.82 -22.34
CA GLN A 30 -3.17 10.83 -21.53
C GLN A 30 -2.27 9.71 -21.01
N ARG A 31 -1.36 9.20 -21.85
CA ARG A 31 -0.40 8.17 -21.42
C ARG A 31 0.58 8.69 -20.37
N ILE A 32 1.08 9.92 -20.54
CA ILE A 32 1.97 10.55 -19.56
C ILE A 32 1.26 10.71 -18.22
N ALA A 33 0.05 11.27 -18.21
CA ALA A 33 -0.74 11.43 -16.99
C ALA A 33 -1.04 10.09 -16.29
N ALA A 34 -1.34 9.04 -17.06
CA ALA A 34 -1.54 7.70 -16.52
C ALA A 34 -0.26 7.12 -15.88
N LEU A 35 0.91 7.32 -16.53
CA LEU A 35 2.20 6.90 -16.00
C LEU A 35 2.60 7.69 -14.74
N GLU A 36 2.37 9.00 -14.72
CA GLU A 36 2.60 9.85 -13.55
C GLU A 36 1.76 9.39 -12.36
N HIS A 37 0.48 9.09 -12.59
CA HIS A 37 -0.39 8.56 -11.56
C HIS A 37 0.08 7.19 -11.06
N ALA A 38 0.46 6.29 -11.96
CA ALA A 38 0.98 4.97 -11.59
C ALA A 38 2.28 5.07 -10.77
N LEU A 39 3.21 5.95 -11.17
CA LEU A 39 4.44 6.21 -10.41
C LEU A 39 4.16 6.80 -9.03
N TYR A 40 3.19 7.72 -8.93
CA TYR A 40 2.78 8.28 -7.65
C TYR A 40 2.20 7.21 -6.72
N GLN A 41 1.33 6.34 -7.23
CA GLN A 41 0.77 5.23 -6.44
C GLN A 41 1.86 4.26 -5.99
N ALA A 42 2.74 3.82 -6.91
CA ALA A 42 3.82 2.90 -6.58
C ALA A 42 4.75 3.47 -5.48
N ARG A 43 5.10 4.76 -5.56
CA ARG A 43 5.89 5.43 -4.50
C ARG A 43 5.16 5.46 -3.16
N LYS A 44 3.85 5.71 -3.18
CA LYS A 44 3.03 5.67 -1.97
C LYS A 44 3.02 4.26 -1.36
N ASP A 45 2.90 3.23 -2.18
CA ASP A 45 2.94 1.82 -1.76
C ASP A 45 4.31 1.44 -1.16
N MET A 46 5.41 1.82 -1.81
CA MET A 46 6.76 1.62 -1.26
C MET A 46 6.93 2.34 0.08
N ALA A 47 6.45 3.58 0.20
CA ALA A 47 6.53 4.33 1.45
C ALA A 47 5.79 3.64 2.60
N ILE A 48 4.64 2.99 2.33
CA ILE A 48 3.92 2.19 3.34
C ILE A 48 4.77 1.00 3.79
N ALA A 49 5.40 0.29 2.85
CA ALA A 49 6.27 -0.84 3.14
C ALA A 49 7.50 -0.43 3.98
N GLU A 50 8.18 0.64 3.55
CA GLU A 50 9.36 1.19 4.24
C GLU A 50 9.01 1.66 5.65
N TYR A 51 7.88 2.36 5.81
CA TYR A 51 7.42 2.84 7.11
C TYR A 51 7.14 1.69 8.09
N GLY A 52 6.45 0.65 7.64
CA GLY A 52 6.20 -0.53 8.45
C GLY A 52 7.50 -1.21 8.88
N SER A 53 8.41 -1.44 7.93
CA SER A 53 9.71 -2.05 8.20
C SER A 53 10.54 -1.23 9.19
N ALA A 54 10.58 0.10 9.01
CA ALA A 54 11.30 1.00 9.91
C ALA A 54 10.72 0.97 11.34
N SER A 55 9.39 0.89 11.48
CA SER A 55 8.74 0.79 12.79
C SER A 55 9.13 -0.49 13.54
N CYS A 56 9.21 -1.63 12.84
CA CYS A 56 9.71 -2.87 13.40
C CYS A 56 11.20 -2.79 13.77
N GLN A 57 12.03 -2.24 12.88
CA GLN A 57 13.47 -2.06 13.10
C GLN A 57 13.76 -1.16 14.31
N LEU A 58 12.93 -0.13 14.54
CA LEU A 58 13.07 0.73 15.72
C LEU A 58 12.92 -0.08 17.00
N LEU A 59 11.91 -0.96 17.12
CA LEU A 59 11.79 -1.81 18.32
C LEU A 59 12.93 -2.81 18.46
N GLU A 60 13.39 -3.41 17.37
CA GLU A 60 14.44 -4.44 17.40
C GLU A 60 15.82 -3.88 17.76
N PHE A 61 16.20 -2.73 17.17
CA PHE A 61 17.53 -2.15 17.35
C PHE A 61 17.65 -1.24 18.56
N HIS A 62 16.52 -0.85 19.16
CA HIS A 62 16.49 0.07 20.28
C HIS A 62 15.68 -0.49 21.46
N PRO A 63 16.24 -1.48 22.19
CA PRO A 63 15.55 -2.15 23.28
C PRO A 63 15.15 -1.22 24.44
N HIS A 64 15.75 -0.03 24.54
CA HIS A 64 15.34 0.99 25.51
C HIS A 64 13.89 1.47 25.31
N PHE A 65 13.29 1.26 24.12
CA PHE A 65 11.86 1.52 23.94
C PHE A 65 10.99 0.62 24.80
N TYR A 66 11.43 -0.59 25.16
CA TYR A 66 10.69 -1.46 26.08
C TYR A 66 10.64 -0.90 27.50
N ASP A 67 11.61 -0.07 27.88
CA ASP A 67 11.68 0.58 29.20
C ASP A 67 10.83 1.87 29.28
N ASP A 68 10.35 2.40 28.15
CA ASP A 68 9.44 3.54 28.08
C ASP A 68 8.03 3.10 27.60
N PRO A 69 7.06 2.96 28.52
CA PRO A 69 5.71 2.52 28.19
C PRO A 69 5.00 3.40 27.16
N SER A 70 5.32 4.69 27.08
CA SER A 70 4.67 5.61 26.15
C SER A 70 5.17 5.39 24.72
N SER A 71 6.50 5.29 24.57
CA SER A 71 7.12 5.02 23.27
C SER A 71 6.82 3.61 22.77
N LEU A 72 6.83 2.61 23.65
CA LEU A 72 6.42 1.24 23.30
C LEU A 72 4.96 1.19 22.84
N ARG A 73 4.06 1.88 23.55
CA ARG A 73 2.65 1.95 23.18
C ARG A 73 2.45 2.63 21.82
N PHE A 74 3.20 3.69 21.53
CA PHE A 74 3.18 4.35 20.23
C PHE A 74 3.70 3.44 19.11
N LEU A 75 4.85 2.79 19.29
CA LEU A 75 5.42 1.90 18.28
C LEU A 75 4.52 0.67 18.03
N ASN A 76 3.92 0.11 19.08
CA ASN A 76 2.95 -0.98 18.93
C ASN A 76 1.73 -0.57 18.10
N HIS A 77 1.24 0.66 18.31
CA HIS A 77 0.17 1.23 17.49
C HIS A 77 0.59 1.35 16.02
N GLU A 78 1.75 1.96 15.73
CA GLU A 78 2.21 2.17 14.36
C GLU A 78 2.48 0.86 13.62
N ILE A 79 2.99 -0.16 14.31
CA ILE A 79 3.17 -1.50 13.74
C ILE A 79 1.81 -2.15 13.47
N ALA A 80 0.87 -2.08 14.41
CA ALA A 80 -0.48 -2.63 14.22
C ALA A 80 -1.21 -1.96 13.05
N ARG A 81 -1.09 -0.63 12.92
CA ARG A 81 -1.60 0.14 11.78
C ARG A 81 -0.92 -0.26 10.48
N SER A 82 0.39 -0.47 10.51
CA SER A 82 1.14 -0.92 9.34
C SER A 82 0.70 -2.31 8.87
N ILE A 83 0.39 -3.24 9.77
CA ILE A 83 -0.18 -4.56 9.40
C ILE A 83 -1.50 -4.38 8.65
N LEU A 84 -2.39 -3.50 9.12
CA LEU A 84 -3.66 -3.24 8.46
C LEU A 84 -3.46 -2.68 7.04
N MET A 85 -2.56 -1.70 6.90
CA MET A 85 -2.23 -1.10 5.60
C MET A 85 -1.63 -2.11 4.62
N HIS A 86 -0.80 -3.04 5.10
CA HIS A 86 -0.23 -4.12 4.29
C HIS A 86 -1.29 -5.12 3.84
N TRP A 87 -2.30 -5.40 4.67
CA TRP A 87 -3.41 -6.24 4.25
C TRP A 87 -4.30 -5.55 3.21
N GLU A 88 -4.70 -4.29 3.44
CA GLU A 88 -5.58 -3.55 2.51
C GLU A 88 -4.95 -3.35 1.13
N ARG A 89 -3.61 -3.27 1.07
CA ARG A 89 -2.85 -3.00 -0.15
C ARG A 89 -1.88 -4.13 -0.51
N GLU A 90 -2.12 -5.35 -0.06
CA GLU A 90 -1.20 -6.50 -0.19
C GLU A 90 -0.62 -6.62 -1.60
N ALA A 91 -1.48 -6.75 -2.61
CA ALA A 91 -1.05 -6.94 -3.99
C ALA A 91 -0.30 -5.72 -4.57
N ALA A 92 -0.67 -4.51 -4.14
CA ALA A 92 -0.05 -3.27 -4.62
C ALA A 92 1.33 -3.06 -3.99
N ILE A 93 1.46 -3.31 -2.70
CA ILE A 93 2.72 -3.25 -1.97
C ILE A 93 3.67 -4.31 -2.50
N ASP A 94 3.26 -5.58 -2.56
CA ASP A 94 4.10 -6.68 -3.05
C ASP A 94 4.60 -6.42 -4.48
N ALA A 95 3.76 -5.82 -5.34
CA ALA A 95 4.16 -5.40 -6.69
C ALA A 95 5.11 -4.20 -6.69
N ALA A 96 4.89 -3.21 -5.81
CA ALA A 96 5.72 -2.02 -5.72
C ALA A 96 7.13 -2.32 -5.18
N VAL A 97 7.26 -3.29 -4.26
CA VAL A 97 8.55 -3.77 -3.75
C VAL A 97 9.14 -4.91 -4.57
N ASP A 98 8.47 -5.32 -5.65
CA ASP A 98 8.85 -6.44 -6.52
C ASP A 98 9.18 -7.74 -5.75
N THR A 99 8.42 -8.02 -4.68
CA THR A 99 8.67 -9.15 -3.77
C THR A 99 7.33 -9.78 -3.37
N PRO A 100 6.89 -10.86 -4.06
CA PRO A 100 5.67 -11.57 -3.70
C PRO A 100 5.73 -12.13 -2.27
N GLY A 101 4.67 -11.91 -1.50
CA GLY A 101 4.59 -12.35 -0.10
C GLY A 101 5.26 -11.39 0.88
N HIS A 102 5.80 -10.26 0.43
CA HIS A 102 6.42 -9.24 1.29
C HIS A 102 5.48 -8.82 2.42
N SER A 103 4.22 -8.50 2.10
CA SER A 103 3.23 -8.05 3.08
C SER A 103 2.95 -9.10 4.16
N LYS A 104 2.93 -10.39 3.79
CA LYS A 104 2.78 -11.50 4.74
C LYS A 104 4.04 -11.72 5.58
N ALA A 105 5.22 -11.62 4.98
CA ALA A 105 6.49 -11.72 5.70
C ALA A 105 6.67 -10.58 6.72
N PHE A 106 6.31 -9.35 6.32
CA PHE A 106 6.22 -8.20 7.21
C PHE A 106 5.25 -8.47 8.36
N ALA A 107 4.02 -8.90 8.05
CA ALA A 107 3.01 -9.18 9.07
C ALA A 107 3.46 -10.27 10.05
N LYS A 108 4.13 -11.33 9.59
CA LYS A 108 4.69 -12.38 10.46
C LYS A 108 5.69 -11.80 11.47
N ARG A 109 6.66 -11.00 10.98
CA ARG A 109 7.67 -10.35 11.82
C ARG A 109 7.02 -9.40 12.82
N ALA A 110 6.11 -8.55 12.34
CA ALA A 110 5.40 -7.57 13.16
C ALA A 110 4.55 -8.24 14.25
N LEU A 111 3.84 -9.33 13.94
CA LEU A 111 3.08 -10.10 14.93
C LEU A 111 3.99 -10.70 16.00
N GLY A 112 5.20 -11.14 15.64
CA GLY A 112 6.21 -11.61 16.59
C GLY A 112 6.63 -10.51 17.59
N LEU A 113 6.90 -9.29 17.10
CA LEU A 113 7.25 -8.15 17.95
C LEU A 113 6.11 -7.71 18.87
N LEU A 114 4.87 -7.85 18.40
CA LEU A 114 3.65 -7.57 19.16
C LEU A 114 3.21 -8.72 20.08
N GLU A 115 3.98 -9.81 20.14
CA GLU A 115 3.69 -11.02 20.93
C GLU A 115 2.32 -11.64 20.60
N CYS A 116 1.84 -11.48 19.36
CA CYS A 116 0.55 -11.96 18.90
C CYS A 116 0.72 -13.31 18.18
N THR A 117 0.36 -14.41 18.85
CA THR A 117 0.54 -15.76 18.31
C THR A 117 -0.61 -16.26 17.45
N THR A 118 -1.78 -15.64 17.57
CA THR A 118 -2.98 -15.99 16.79
C THR A 118 -3.64 -14.75 16.19
N PRO A 119 -4.42 -14.89 15.11
CA PRO A 119 -5.20 -13.77 14.57
C PRO A 119 -6.17 -13.17 15.60
N ASP A 120 -6.70 -13.99 16.52
CA ASP A 120 -7.63 -13.53 17.55
C ASP A 120 -6.92 -12.74 18.66
N ASP A 121 -5.67 -13.08 18.99
CA ASP A 121 -4.85 -12.27 19.90
C ASP A 121 -4.67 -10.86 19.33
N PHE A 122 -4.22 -10.75 18.08
CA PHE A 122 -4.01 -9.46 17.45
C PHE A 122 -5.31 -8.62 17.41
N VAL A 123 -6.44 -9.23 17.02
CA VAL A 123 -7.74 -8.55 17.00
C VAL A 123 -8.21 -8.11 18.39
N ARG A 124 -7.90 -8.89 19.43
CA ARG A 124 -8.19 -8.51 20.82
C ARG A 124 -7.34 -7.30 21.24
N GLU A 125 -6.04 -7.35 20.99
CA GLU A 125 -5.09 -6.29 21.37
C GLU A 125 -5.33 -4.97 20.62
N LEU A 126 -5.79 -5.03 19.36
CA LEU A 126 -6.20 -3.84 18.61
C LEU A 126 -7.31 -3.03 19.29
N ARG A 127 -8.26 -3.72 19.91
CA ARG A 127 -9.42 -3.09 20.56
C ARG A 127 -9.10 -2.49 21.92
N SER A 128 -7.94 -2.83 22.51
CA SER A 128 -7.59 -2.48 23.88
C SER A 128 -6.26 -1.76 24.01
N ARG A 129 -5.17 -2.36 23.51
CA ARG A 129 -3.79 -1.94 23.74
C ARG A 129 -3.20 -1.13 22.60
N PHE A 130 -3.49 -1.49 21.35
CA PHE A 130 -2.89 -0.81 20.20
C PHE A 130 -3.65 0.44 19.78
N SER A 131 -4.88 0.66 20.26
CA SER A 131 -5.56 1.92 20.01
C SER A 131 -5.11 3.01 21.00
N ILE A 132 -4.68 4.15 20.46
CA ILE A 132 -4.10 5.24 21.27
C ILE A 132 -4.78 6.59 21.04
N TYR A 133 -5.51 6.76 19.95
CA TYR A 133 -6.18 8.00 19.60
C TYR A 133 -7.70 7.95 19.86
N PRO A 134 -8.36 9.08 20.16
CA PRO A 134 -9.82 9.12 20.32
C PRO A 134 -10.58 8.73 19.03
N ASP A 135 -10.04 9.11 17.87
CA ASP A 135 -10.55 8.79 16.53
C ASP A 135 -9.59 7.84 15.81
N ASP A 136 -9.26 6.74 16.45
CA ASP A 136 -8.27 5.79 15.93
C ASP A 136 -8.80 5.06 14.68
N GLU A 137 -8.05 5.16 13.58
CA GLU A 137 -8.33 4.44 12.34
C GLU A 137 -8.49 2.93 12.59
N LEU A 138 -7.71 2.35 13.51
CA LEU A 138 -7.79 0.93 13.88
C LEU A 138 -9.16 0.58 14.46
N VAL A 139 -9.64 1.33 15.46
CA VAL A 139 -10.94 1.08 16.10
C VAL A 139 -12.07 1.34 15.13
N SER A 140 -11.97 2.43 14.36
CA SER A 140 -12.97 2.79 13.36
C SER A 140 -13.12 1.71 12.29
N TRP A 141 -12.01 1.14 11.82
CA TRP A 141 -11.98 0.02 10.87
C TRP A 141 -12.74 -1.18 11.43
N PHE A 142 -12.43 -1.63 12.65
CA PHE A 142 -13.15 -2.76 13.26
C PHE A 142 -14.65 -2.53 13.43
N SER A 143 -15.06 -1.30 13.73
CA SER A 143 -16.48 -0.97 13.95
C SER A 143 -17.27 -0.83 12.66
N ARG A 144 -16.61 -0.45 11.56
CA ARG A 144 -17.26 -0.11 10.28
C ARG A 144 -17.07 -1.17 9.20
N SER A 145 -16.09 -2.04 9.34
CA SER A 145 -15.79 -3.06 8.33
C SER A 145 -16.89 -4.14 8.27
N PRO A 146 -17.33 -4.51 7.06
CA PRO A 146 -18.20 -5.66 6.85
C PRO A 146 -17.68 -6.92 7.56
N PRO A 147 -18.56 -7.83 8.04
CA PRO A 147 -18.14 -9.08 8.68
C PRO A 147 -17.19 -9.94 7.82
N GLY A 148 -17.32 -9.85 6.49
CA GLY A 148 -16.44 -10.54 5.54
C GLY A 148 -15.00 -10.02 5.55
N ASP A 149 -14.80 -8.73 5.78
CA ASP A 149 -13.46 -8.11 5.77
C ASP A 149 -12.66 -8.54 7.00
N LEU A 150 -13.32 -8.66 8.16
CA LEU A 150 -12.70 -9.21 9.35
C LEU A 150 -12.28 -10.67 9.15
N LEU A 151 -13.09 -11.48 8.48
CA LEU A 151 -12.75 -12.87 8.16
C LEU A 151 -11.55 -12.95 7.21
N ASN A 152 -11.54 -12.12 6.17
CA ASN A 152 -10.45 -12.05 5.21
C ASN A 152 -9.15 -11.55 5.86
N PHE A 153 -9.25 -10.56 6.75
CA PHE A 153 -8.11 -10.08 7.51
C PHE A 153 -7.52 -11.16 8.43
N LYS A 154 -8.37 -11.88 9.17
CA LYS A 154 -7.92 -13.02 9.98
C LYS A 154 -7.29 -14.13 9.13
N ALA A 155 -7.79 -14.37 7.91
CA ALA A 155 -7.19 -15.31 6.99
C ALA A 155 -5.80 -14.85 6.52
N PHE A 156 -5.62 -13.56 6.24
CA PHE A 156 -4.32 -12.97 5.95
C PHE A 156 -3.33 -13.15 7.11
N LEU A 157 -3.73 -12.81 8.34
CA LEU A 157 -2.89 -12.98 9.53
C LEU A 157 -2.50 -14.45 9.76
N ARG A 158 -3.46 -15.38 9.56
CA ARG A 158 -3.18 -16.82 9.66
C ARG A 158 -2.15 -17.24 8.61
N ALA A 159 -2.32 -16.83 7.36
CA ALA A 159 -1.37 -17.14 6.29
C ALA A 159 0.02 -16.54 6.54
N ALA A 160 0.10 -15.36 7.18
CA ALA A 160 1.37 -14.77 7.60
C ALA A 160 2.05 -15.60 8.72
N LEU A 161 1.30 -16.03 9.74
CA LEU A 161 1.83 -16.87 10.82
C LEU A 161 2.32 -18.24 10.32
N GLU A 162 1.63 -18.81 9.33
CA GLU A 162 1.97 -20.08 8.68
C GLU A 162 3.09 -19.96 7.62
N LEU A 163 3.57 -18.74 7.34
CA LEU A 163 4.62 -18.53 6.35
C LEU A 163 5.92 -19.18 6.84
N ASN A 164 6.36 -20.25 6.19
CA ASN A 164 7.67 -20.84 6.47
C ASN A 164 8.76 -19.80 6.14
N GLU A 165 9.74 -19.62 7.04
CA GLU A 165 10.86 -18.74 6.71
C GLU A 165 11.59 -19.30 5.49
N PRO A 166 11.95 -18.47 4.49
CA PRO A 166 12.90 -18.92 3.50
C PRO A 166 14.19 -19.30 4.23
N ALA A 167 14.66 -20.52 4.01
CA ALA A 167 15.91 -20.99 4.57
C ALA A 167 17.06 -20.12 4.02
N GLY A 168 17.54 -19.16 4.83
CA GLY A 168 18.79 -18.44 4.59
C GLY A 168 18.65 -16.93 4.46
N GLY A 169 19.12 -16.25 5.50
CA GLY A 169 19.66 -14.89 5.49
C GLY A 169 20.90 -14.87 6.37
#